data_AF-A0A522AY35-F1
#
_entry.id   AF-A0A522AY35-F1
#
_cell.length_a   1.000
_cell.length_b   1.000
_cell.length_c   1.000
_cell.angle_alpha   90.00
_cell.angle_beta   90.00
_cell.angle_gamma   90.00
#
_symmetry.space_group_name_H-M   'P 1'
#
loop_
_entity.id
_entity.type
_entity.pdbx_description
1 polymer ?
#
loop_
_entity_poly.entity_id
_entity_poly.type
_entity_poly.pdbx_seq_one_letter_code
_entity_poly.pdbx_strand_id
1 'polypeptide(L)'
;MQREANIVQIPGLPEQRIVRGRQDGVAMLTVLMLTVILTVIGIAAITTTSLDIRMAGGERLRESSVGAAEGCMSSAVQIIQQTLQNSAIPSTLTGAGANPVITVNPLQAEIMGSSDGNTDSADPNVSGNAPNAVLTISPYTVSMDIDRLYARPKAGGSLQFAGGYEGTAGGASGGGVEILYRIDCYARTTSGAATAGRITGVYACVATGETCQRQI
;
A
#
# COMPACT_ATOMS: atom_id res chain seq x y z
N MET A 1 -19.84 -69.67 37.27
CA MET A 1 -19.03 -70.64 36.48
C MET A 1 -17.79 -69.90 36.00
N GLN A 2 -16.71 -69.98 36.77
CA GLN A 2 -15.42 -69.36 36.49
C GLN A 2 -14.67 -70.22 35.47
N ARG A 3 -14.02 -69.60 34.47
CA ARG A 3 -13.12 -70.27 33.54
C ARG A 3 -11.74 -69.66 33.75
N GLU A 4 -10.89 -70.37 34.48
CA GLU A 4 -9.48 -70.01 34.69
C GLU A 4 -8.69 -70.21 33.39
N ALA A 5 -7.96 -69.19 32.98
CA ALA A 5 -6.99 -69.28 31.88
C ALA A 5 -5.69 -69.83 32.45
N ASN A 6 -5.42 -71.11 32.16
CA ASN A 6 -4.20 -71.80 32.53
C ASN A 6 -3.03 -71.28 31.67
N ILE A 7 -2.13 -70.49 32.27
CA ILE A 7 -0.90 -70.01 31.63
C ILE A 7 0.12 -71.14 31.64
N VAL A 8 0.36 -71.75 30.48
CA VAL A 8 1.46 -72.69 30.28
C VAL A 8 2.76 -71.90 30.28
N GLN A 9 3.51 -72.02 31.38
CA GLN A 9 4.85 -71.49 31.51
C GLN A 9 5.81 -72.36 30.70
N ILE A 10 6.28 -71.85 29.56
CA ILE A 10 7.32 -72.51 28.74
C ILE A 10 8.67 -72.28 29.45
N PRO A 11 9.33 -73.31 30.01
CA PRO A 11 10.61 -73.15 30.64
C PRO A 11 11.71 -73.23 29.57
N GLY A 12 12.58 -72.21 29.51
CA GLY A 12 13.87 -72.33 28.81
C GLY A 12 14.07 -71.48 27.56
N LEU A 13 13.59 -70.24 27.50
CA LEU A 13 14.27 -69.27 26.64
C LEU A 13 15.56 -68.83 27.35
N PRO A 14 16.75 -69.08 26.78
CA PRO A 14 17.98 -68.58 27.36
C PRO A 14 17.88 -67.05 27.38
N GLU A 15 17.99 -66.49 28.58
CA GLU A 15 18.19 -65.06 28.78
C GLU A 15 19.47 -64.70 28.02
N GLN A 16 19.36 -64.17 26.81
CA GLN A 16 20.48 -63.64 26.05
C GLN A 16 21.00 -62.41 26.79
N ARG A 17 21.80 -62.65 27.82
CA ARG A 17 22.64 -61.66 28.46
C ARG A 17 23.71 -61.30 27.43
N ILE A 18 23.42 -60.29 26.61
CA ILE A 18 24.40 -59.66 25.73
C ILE A 18 25.53 -59.17 26.64
N VAL A 19 26.66 -59.88 26.61
CA VAL A 19 27.91 -59.42 27.22
C VAL A 19 28.32 -58.18 26.44
N ARG A 20 27.92 -57.03 26.97
CA ARG A 20 28.19 -55.71 26.42
C ARG A 20 29.67 -55.38 26.61
N GLY A 21 30.44 -55.72 25.58
CA GLY A 21 31.83 -55.28 25.45
C GLY A 21 31.91 -53.75 25.39
N ARG A 22 33.11 -53.22 25.57
CA ARG A 22 33.54 -51.80 25.66
C ARG A 22 33.05 -50.84 24.53
N GLN A 23 32.15 -51.28 23.65
CA GLN A 23 31.54 -50.57 22.52
C GLN A 23 30.29 -49.76 22.90
N ASP A 24 29.70 -49.98 24.09
CA ASP A 24 28.52 -49.24 24.55
C ASP A 24 28.74 -47.76 24.81
N GLY A 25 29.90 -47.40 25.36
CA GLY A 25 30.24 -45.99 25.56
C GLY A 25 30.35 -45.25 24.24
N VAL A 26 30.83 -45.93 23.19
CA VAL A 26 30.94 -45.36 21.84
C VAL A 26 29.55 -45.20 21.21
N ALA A 27 28.66 -46.17 21.39
CA ALA A 27 27.28 -46.08 20.90
C ALA A 27 26.49 -44.93 21.56
N MET A 28 26.65 -44.71 22.87
CA MET A 28 26.03 -43.57 23.54
C MET A 28 26.62 -42.23 23.08
N LEU A 29 27.94 -42.17 22.84
CA LEU A 29 28.60 -40.97 22.36
C LEU A 29 28.16 -40.61 20.93
N THR A 30 28.04 -41.58 20.03
CA THR A 30 27.56 -41.33 18.67
C THR A 30 26.11 -40.87 18.66
N VAL A 31 25.24 -41.46 19.48
CA VAL A 31 23.85 -40.99 19.63
C VAL A 31 23.80 -39.56 20.16
N LEU A 32 24.61 -39.22 21.17
CA LEU A 32 24.67 -37.85 21.70
C LEU A 32 25.17 -36.85 20.66
N MET A 33 26.18 -37.22 19.88
CA MET A 33 26.67 -36.36 18.79
C MET A 33 25.59 -36.17 17.72
N LEU A 34 24.87 -37.22 17.35
CA LEU A 34 23.77 -37.14 16.39
C LEU A 34 22.61 -36.29 16.91
N THR A 35 22.23 -36.41 18.19
CA THR A 35 21.19 -35.55 18.76
C THR A 35 21.62 -34.10 18.78
N VAL A 36 22.87 -33.79 19.14
CA VAL A 36 23.40 -32.41 19.09
C VAL A 36 23.34 -31.86 17.67
N ILE A 37 23.83 -32.60 16.67
CA ILE A 37 23.79 -32.15 15.27
C ILE A 37 22.35 -31.90 14.81
N LEU A 38 21.42 -32.81 15.12
CA LEU A 38 20.01 -32.65 14.77
C LEU A 38 19.36 -31.45 15.48
N THR A 39 19.72 -31.16 16.74
CA THR A 39 19.19 -29.98 17.44
C THR A 39 19.68 -28.68 16.81
N VAL A 40 20.95 -28.60 16.40
CA VAL A 40 21.50 -27.41 15.72
C VAL A 40 20.81 -27.19 14.37
N ILE A 41 20.62 -28.26 13.59
CA ILE A 41 19.89 -28.19 12.31
C ILE A 41 18.44 -27.78 12.54
N GLY A 42 17.78 -28.31 13.58
CA GLY A 42 16.42 -27.96 13.95
C GLY A 42 16.27 -26.48 14.30
N ILE A 43 17.18 -25.94 15.12
CA ILE A 43 17.18 -24.52 15.47
C ILE A 43 17.38 -23.65 14.22
N ALA A 44 18.35 -24.01 13.36
CA ALA A 44 18.60 -23.28 12.12
C ALA A 44 17.34 -23.26 11.22
N ALA A 45 16.69 -24.40 11.04
CA ALA A 45 15.45 -24.51 10.25
C ALA A 45 14.30 -23.65 10.81
N ILE A 46 14.12 -23.64 12.14
CA ILE A 46 13.11 -22.81 12.81
C ILE A 46 13.42 -21.32 12.62
N THR A 47 14.69 -20.92 12.71
CA THR A 47 15.08 -19.50 12.53
C THR A 47 14.84 -19.02 11.10
N THR A 48 15.19 -19.82 10.09
CA THR A 48 14.91 -19.48 8.68
C THR A 48 13.41 -19.34 8.44
N THR A 49 12.62 -20.31 8.89
CA THR A 49 11.15 -20.27 8.77
C THR A 49 10.57 -19.01 9.43
N SER A 50 11.11 -18.62 10.60
CA SER A 50 10.67 -17.43 11.31
C SER A 50 10.96 -16.14 10.54
N LEU A 51 12.10 -16.07 9.84
CA LEU A 51 12.44 -14.94 8.98
C LEU A 51 11.52 -14.89 7.76
N ASP A 52 11.24 -16.03 7.13
CA ASP A 52 10.34 -16.11 5.98
C ASP A 52 8.92 -15.63 6.33
N ILE A 53 8.40 -16.00 7.50
CA ILE A 53 7.11 -15.51 8.00
C ILE A 53 7.12 -14.00 8.19
N ARG A 54 8.21 -13.43 8.72
CA ARG A 54 8.34 -11.98 8.91
C ARG A 54 8.44 -11.24 7.57
N MET A 55 9.17 -11.80 6.60
CA MET A 55 9.26 -11.23 5.25
C MET A 55 7.91 -11.26 4.55
N ALA A 56 7.21 -12.41 4.56
CA ALA A 56 5.88 -12.55 3.98
C ALA A 56 4.85 -11.62 4.66
N GLY A 57 4.93 -11.44 5.97
CA GLY A 57 4.11 -10.48 6.70
C GLY A 57 4.38 -9.04 6.28
N GLY A 58 5.66 -8.66 6.13
CA GLY A 58 6.06 -7.33 5.69
C GLY A 58 5.62 -7.02 4.27
N GLU A 59 5.73 -7.97 3.34
CA GLU A 59 5.31 -7.81 1.95
C GLU A 59 3.79 -7.62 1.83
N ARG A 60 2.99 -8.42 2.55
CA ARG A 60 1.53 -8.25 2.60
C ARG A 60 1.12 -6.88 3.13
N LEU A 61 1.78 -6.39 4.18
CA LEU A 61 1.50 -5.07 4.73
C LEU A 61 1.86 -3.95 3.74
N ARG A 62 2.99 -4.09 3.03
CA ARG A 62 3.40 -3.14 1.98
C ARG A 62 2.38 -3.11 0.84
N GLU A 63 2.06 -4.27 0.27
CA GLU A 63 1.08 -4.40 -0.81
C GLU A 63 -0.28 -3.80 -0.40
N SER A 64 -0.75 -4.14 0.80
CA SER A 64 -2.01 -3.59 1.32
C SER A 64 -1.97 -2.06 1.52
N SER A 65 -0.86 -1.51 2.00
CA SER A 65 -0.71 -0.06 2.18
C SER A 65 -0.59 0.69 0.85
N VAL A 66 0.11 0.12 -0.14
CA VAL A 66 0.22 0.66 -1.50
C VAL A 66 -1.15 0.60 -2.18
N GLY A 67 -1.88 -0.51 -2.05
CA GLY A 67 -3.26 -0.62 -2.57
C GLY A 67 -4.20 0.44 -1.99
N ALA A 68 -4.06 0.80 -0.71
CA ALA A 68 -4.81 1.91 -0.13
C ALA A 68 -4.41 3.28 -0.75
N ALA A 69 -3.12 3.50 -0.99
CA ALA A 69 -2.62 4.70 -1.67
C ALA A 69 -3.10 4.77 -3.14
N GLU A 70 -3.22 3.65 -3.84
CA GLU A 70 -3.80 3.61 -5.19
C GLU A 70 -5.28 3.99 -5.21
N GLY A 71 -6.04 3.55 -4.20
CA GLY A 71 -7.43 3.98 -4.01
C GLY A 71 -7.57 5.50 -3.93
N CYS A 72 -6.63 6.16 -3.22
CA CYS A 72 -6.55 7.62 -3.14
C CYS A 72 -6.30 8.27 -4.50
N MET A 73 -5.43 7.73 -5.35
CA MET A 73 -5.20 8.29 -6.70
C MET A 73 -6.49 8.29 -7.53
N SER A 74 -7.28 7.21 -7.47
CA SER A 74 -8.56 7.16 -8.17
C SER A 74 -9.55 8.21 -7.64
N SER A 75 -9.60 8.41 -6.32
CA SER A 75 -10.42 9.46 -5.71
C SER A 75 -9.94 10.87 -6.08
N ALA A 76 -8.63 11.09 -6.16
CA ALA A 76 -8.04 12.36 -6.55
C ALA A 76 -8.43 12.77 -7.97
N VAL A 77 -8.35 11.84 -8.92
CA VAL A 77 -8.82 12.07 -10.29
C VAL A 77 -10.30 12.47 -10.31
N GLN A 78 -11.13 11.77 -9.55
CA GLN A 78 -12.56 12.09 -9.46
C GLN A 78 -12.80 13.50 -8.89
N ILE A 79 -12.04 13.90 -7.86
CA ILE A 79 -12.12 15.25 -7.28
C ILE A 79 -11.74 16.31 -8.33
N ILE A 80 -10.65 16.10 -9.06
CA ILE A 80 -10.20 17.03 -10.11
C ILE A 80 -11.29 17.16 -11.19
N GLN A 81 -11.80 16.03 -11.70
CA GLN A 81 -12.83 16.04 -12.75
C GLN A 81 -14.10 16.75 -12.30
N GLN A 82 -14.60 16.44 -11.10
CA GLN A 82 -15.81 17.08 -10.58
C GLN A 82 -15.61 18.57 -10.29
N THR A 83 -14.41 18.97 -9.86
CA THR A 83 -14.08 20.38 -9.60
C THR A 83 -14.02 21.17 -10.90
N LEU A 84 -13.41 20.60 -11.97
CA LEU A 84 -13.37 21.22 -13.28
C LEU A 84 -14.76 21.32 -13.92
N GLN A 85 -15.59 20.27 -13.81
CA GLN A 85 -16.94 20.25 -14.38
C GLN A 85 -17.88 21.26 -13.70
N ASN A 86 -17.80 21.38 -12.37
CA ASN A 86 -18.69 22.27 -11.60
C ASN A 86 -18.08 23.65 -11.36
N SER A 87 -16.85 23.91 -11.82
CA SER A 87 -16.05 25.11 -11.51
C SER A 87 -15.89 25.39 -10.00
N ALA A 88 -16.12 24.37 -9.16
CA ALA A 88 -16.06 24.41 -7.70
C ALA A 88 -16.05 22.98 -7.17
N ILE A 89 -15.51 22.78 -5.96
CA ILE A 89 -15.59 21.49 -5.28
C ILE A 89 -17.06 21.25 -4.88
N PRO A 90 -17.70 20.17 -5.35
CA PRO A 90 -19.09 19.86 -5.01
C PRO A 90 -19.34 19.80 -3.50
N SER A 91 -20.49 20.32 -3.07
CA SER A 91 -20.91 20.23 -1.65
C SER A 91 -21.12 18.78 -1.17
N THR A 92 -21.35 17.84 -2.10
CA THR A 92 -21.42 16.41 -1.83
C THR A 92 -20.11 15.83 -1.27
N LEU A 93 -18.97 16.43 -1.61
CA LEU A 93 -17.65 16.01 -1.12
C LEU A 93 -17.19 16.74 0.14
N THR A 94 -17.94 17.75 0.59
CA THR A 94 -17.65 18.54 1.80
C THR A 94 -18.69 18.36 2.91
N GLY A 95 -19.71 17.52 2.66
CA GLY A 95 -20.76 17.22 3.62
C GLY A 95 -20.27 16.46 4.86
N ALA A 96 -21.08 16.48 5.92
CA ALA A 96 -20.81 15.70 7.12
C ALA A 96 -20.76 14.19 6.79
N GLY A 97 -19.65 13.53 7.16
CA GLY A 97 -19.42 12.12 6.85
C GLY A 97 -18.85 11.86 5.44
N ALA A 98 -18.46 12.90 4.69
CA ALA A 98 -17.76 12.73 3.43
C ALA A 98 -16.45 11.95 3.62
N ASN A 99 -16.18 11.06 2.66
CA ASN A 99 -14.94 10.31 2.58
C ASN A 99 -14.58 10.21 1.09
N PRO A 100 -13.54 10.91 0.61
CA PRO A 100 -12.54 11.66 1.38
C PRO A 100 -13.06 12.95 2.02
N VAL A 101 -12.43 13.36 3.12
CA VAL A 101 -12.62 14.69 3.75
C VAL A 101 -11.73 15.68 3.03
N ILE A 102 -12.31 16.74 2.45
CA ILE A 102 -11.60 17.68 1.58
C ILE A 102 -11.39 19.04 2.24
N THR A 103 -10.17 19.56 2.13
CA THR A 103 -9.79 20.93 2.46
C THR A 103 -10.04 21.82 1.23
N VAL A 104 -11.17 22.54 1.21
CA VAL A 104 -11.62 23.29 0.02
C VAL A 104 -10.63 24.36 -0.44
N ASN A 105 -10.05 25.10 0.50
CA ASN A 105 -9.02 26.10 0.24
C ASN A 105 -7.72 25.63 0.93
N PRO A 106 -6.61 25.40 0.21
CA PRO A 106 -6.28 25.92 -1.13
C PRO A 106 -6.69 25.08 -2.36
N LEU A 107 -7.13 23.82 -2.19
CA LEU A 107 -7.27 22.87 -3.29
C LEU A 107 -8.10 23.37 -4.49
N GLN A 108 -9.23 24.05 -4.24
CA GLN A 108 -10.07 24.56 -5.32
C GLN A 108 -9.36 25.63 -6.15
N ALA A 109 -8.61 26.53 -5.48
CA ALA A 109 -7.88 27.60 -6.16
C ALA A 109 -6.76 27.00 -7.02
N GLU A 110 -6.14 25.93 -6.54
CA GLU A 110 -5.12 25.17 -7.26
C GLU A 110 -5.67 24.48 -8.51
N ILE A 111 -6.75 23.71 -8.38
CA ILE A 111 -7.36 23.02 -9.53
C ILE A 111 -7.82 24.04 -10.59
N MET A 112 -8.44 25.13 -10.16
CA MET A 112 -8.94 26.16 -11.07
C MET A 112 -7.84 27.06 -11.67
N GLY A 113 -6.62 27.02 -11.15
CA GLY A 113 -5.48 27.84 -11.61
C GLY A 113 -5.48 29.27 -11.11
N SER A 114 -6.15 29.54 -10.00
CA SER A 114 -6.06 30.81 -9.27
C SER A 114 -4.82 30.86 -8.38
N SER A 115 -4.27 29.69 -8.05
CA SER A 115 -2.95 29.48 -7.44
C SER A 115 -2.33 28.23 -8.05
N ASP A 116 -1.00 28.11 -8.02
CA ASP A 116 -0.28 26.92 -8.49
C ASP A 116 0.72 26.51 -7.39
N GLY A 117 0.74 25.24 -7.01
CA GLY A 117 1.70 24.67 -6.06
C GLY A 117 1.55 25.28 -4.67
N ASN A 118 0.37 25.14 -4.07
CA ASN A 118 0.15 25.63 -2.73
C ASN A 118 1.06 24.91 -1.72
N THR A 119 1.27 25.49 -0.54
CA THR A 119 2.11 24.88 0.49
C THR A 119 1.29 23.85 1.28
N ASP A 120 1.09 22.69 0.67
CA ASP A 120 0.46 21.49 1.21
C ASP A 120 1.41 20.29 1.10
N SER A 121 0.98 19.17 1.68
CA SER A 121 1.72 17.91 1.60
C SER A 121 0.85 16.73 1.99
N ALA A 122 0.99 15.63 1.25
CA ALA A 122 0.47 14.33 1.65
C ALA A 122 1.27 13.72 2.82
N ASP A 123 2.54 14.11 3.00
CA ASP A 123 3.40 13.55 4.03
C ASP A 123 3.09 14.17 5.40
N PRO A 124 2.58 13.38 6.37
CA PRO A 124 2.25 13.89 7.69
C PRO A 124 3.45 14.34 8.53
N ASN A 125 4.68 14.04 8.10
CA ASN A 125 5.90 14.48 8.79
C ASN A 125 6.32 15.91 8.38
N VAL A 126 5.72 16.47 7.33
CA VAL A 126 5.96 17.85 6.90
C VAL A 126 5.10 18.78 7.74
N SER A 127 5.71 19.43 8.73
CA SER A 127 5.00 20.34 9.64
C SER A 127 4.54 21.61 8.93
N GLY A 128 3.31 22.04 9.20
CA GLY A 128 2.76 23.30 8.69
C GLY A 128 2.03 23.19 7.35
N ASN A 129 2.07 22.01 6.72
CA ASN A 129 1.45 21.75 5.43
C ASN A 129 0.29 20.75 5.63
N ALA A 130 -0.95 21.24 5.57
CA ALA A 130 -2.11 20.36 5.65
C ALA A 130 -2.35 19.69 4.29
N PRO A 131 -2.72 18.39 4.25
CA PRO A 131 -3.06 17.75 2.99
C PRO A 131 -4.34 18.35 2.40
N ASN A 132 -4.45 18.29 1.07
CA ASN A 132 -5.66 18.74 0.38
C ASN A 132 -6.89 17.90 0.74
N ALA A 133 -6.70 16.62 1.02
CA ALA A 133 -7.78 15.76 1.47
C ALA A 133 -7.26 14.54 2.24
N VAL A 134 -8.18 13.87 2.93
CA VAL A 134 -7.89 12.65 3.69
C VAL A 134 -8.96 11.60 3.39
N LEU A 135 -8.53 10.48 2.82
CA LEU A 135 -9.35 9.31 2.55
C LEU A 135 -9.16 8.27 3.66
N THR A 136 -10.25 7.76 4.21
CA THR A 136 -10.21 6.68 5.20
C THR A 136 -10.66 5.37 4.57
N ILE A 137 -9.74 4.39 4.49
CA ILE A 137 -10.00 3.03 4.02
C ILE A 137 -9.55 2.10 5.13
N SER A 138 -10.46 1.65 6.00
CA SER A 138 -10.10 0.84 7.16
C SER A 138 -9.19 -0.35 6.76
N PRO A 139 -8.00 -0.52 7.39
CA PRO A 139 -7.46 0.14 8.59
C PRO A 139 -6.53 1.35 8.33
N TYR A 140 -6.48 1.88 7.11
CA TYR A 140 -5.61 2.96 6.69
C TYR A 140 -6.32 4.33 6.64
N THR A 141 -5.51 5.37 6.87
CA THR A 141 -5.81 6.76 6.52
C THR A 141 -4.82 7.19 5.46
N VAL A 142 -5.32 7.77 4.38
CA VAL A 142 -4.53 8.17 3.23
C VAL A 142 -4.65 9.67 3.07
N SER A 143 -3.56 10.37 3.32
CA SER A 143 -3.44 11.80 3.07
C SER A 143 -3.12 12.01 1.59
N MET A 144 -3.74 13.02 0.99
CA MET A 144 -3.59 13.30 -0.44
C MET A 144 -3.26 14.76 -0.70
N ASP A 145 -2.46 14.94 -1.73
CA ASP A 145 -1.91 16.21 -2.20
C ASP A 145 -2.07 16.26 -3.71
N ILE A 146 -2.63 17.35 -4.22
CA ILE A 146 -2.94 17.56 -5.61
C ILE A 146 -2.37 18.92 -5.98
N ASP A 147 -1.20 18.89 -6.63
CA ASP A 147 -0.61 20.09 -7.16
C ASP A 147 -0.96 20.29 -8.62
N ARG A 148 -1.25 21.52 -9.01
CA ARG A 148 -1.28 21.91 -10.42
C ARG A 148 0.12 22.28 -10.88
N LEU A 149 0.61 21.59 -11.91
CA LEU A 149 1.96 21.80 -12.44
C LEU A 149 1.98 22.90 -13.52
N TYR A 150 1.26 22.69 -14.61
CA TYR A 150 1.13 23.66 -15.71
C TYR A 150 0.02 23.27 -16.68
N ALA A 151 -0.47 24.24 -17.44
CA ALA A 151 -1.44 24.05 -18.51
C ALA A 151 -0.77 24.20 -19.88
N ARG A 152 -1.12 23.33 -20.83
CA ARG A 152 -0.60 23.34 -22.20
C ARG A 152 -1.74 23.10 -23.21
N PRO A 153 -1.63 23.61 -24.45
CA PRO A 153 -2.57 23.23 -25.49
C PRO A 153 -2.45 21.73 -25.78
N LYS A 154 -3.58 21.03 -25.85
CA LYS A 154 -3.65 19.60 -26.14
C LYS A 154 -3.20 19.35 -27.59
N ALA A 155 -2.31 18.38 -27.79
CA ALA A 155 -1.89 17.94 -29.12
C ALA A 155 -3.10 17.50 -29.97
N GLY A 156 -3.27 18.09 -31.16
CA GLY A 156 -4.40 17.83 -32.05
C GLY A 156 -5.73 18.51 -31.66
N GLY A 157 -5.74 19.36 -30.63
CA GLY A 157 -6.92 20.13 -30.24
C GLY A 157 -7.21 21.31 -31.18
N SER A 158 -8.48 21.71 -31.30
CA SER A 158 -8.92 22.85 -32.13
C SER A 158 -8.22 24.18 -31.77
N LEU A 159 -7.73 24.32 -30.53
CA LEU A 159 -6.96 25.48 -30.09
C LEU A 159 -5.57 25.60 -30.73
N GLN A 160 -5.00 24.51 -31.27
CA GLN A 160 -3.76 24.59 -32.05
C GLN A 160 -3.96 25.30 -33.40
N PHE A 161 -5.18 25.23 -33.94
CA PHE A 161 -5.56 25.92 -35.17
C PHE A 161 -5.94 27.39 -34.93
N ALA A 162 -6.28 27.76 -33.68
CA ALA A 162 -6.57 29.13 -33.27
C ALA A 162 -5.36 29.89 -32.68
N GLY A 163 -4.25 29.20 -32.39
CA GLY A 163 -3.05 29.77 -31.77
C GLY A 163 -2.22 30.72 -32.65
N GLY A 164 -2.70 31.07 -33.85
CA GLY A 164 -2.12 32.11 -34.71
C GLY A 164 -2.62 33.52 -34.40
N TYR A 165 -3.63 33.67 -33.54
CA TYR A 165 -4.10 34.97 -33.03
C TYR A 165 -3.82 35.05 -31.53
N GLU A 166 -3.04 36.04 -31.13
CA GLU A 166 -2.78 36.41 -29.73
C GLU A 166 -4.08 36.48 -28.93
N GLY A 167 -4.25 35.60 -27.95
CA GLY A 167 -5.41 35.67 -27.06
C GLY A 167 -5.70 34.38 -26.30
N THR A 168 -4.79 34.00 -25.40
CA THR A 168 -4.98 32.94 -24.39
C THR A 168 -6.07 33.34 -23.39
N ALA A 169 -7.35 33.33 -23.78
CA ALA A 169 -8.46 33.50 -22.83
C ALA A 169 -9.85 33.07 -23.34
N GLY A 170 -10.13 33.10 -24.65
CA GLY A 170 -11.52 32.95 -25.14
C GLY A 170 -11.97 31.54 -25.54
N GLY A 171 -11.05 30.60 -25.76
CA GLY A 171 -11.33 29.29 -26.37
C GLY A 171 -11.18 28.07 -25.45
N ALA A 172 -10.82 28.27 -24.18
CA ALA A 172 -10.54 27.19 -23.23
C ALA A 172 -11.76 26.29 -22.93
N SER A 173 -12.97 26.72 -23.33
CA SER A 173 -14.23 25.98 -23.16
C SER A 173 -14.35 24.71 -24.01
N GLY A 174 -13.44 24.45 -24.97
CA GLY A 174 -13.61 23.39 -25.98
C GLY A 174 -12.72 22.15 -25.84
N GLY A 175 -12.11 21.88 -24.68
CA GLY A 175 -11.24 20.69 -24.49
C GLY A 175 -9.87 20.77 -25.17
N GLY A 176 -9.49 21.95 -25.68
CA GLY A 176 -8.19 22.15 -26.35
C GLY A 176 -7.01 22.45 -25.42
N VAL A 177 -7.23 22.53 -24.10
CA VAL A 177 -6.18 22.71 -23.09
C VAL A 177 -6.14 21.47 -22.20
N GLU A 178 -4.93 21.00 -21.94
CA GLU A 178 -4.61 19.92 -21.03
C GLU A 178 -3.82 20.49 -19.84
N ILE A 179 -4.27 20.18 -18.63
CA ILE A 179 -3.69 20.63 -17.37
C ILE A 179 -3.04 19.42 -16.72
N LEU A 180 -1.77 19.57 -16.33
CA LEU A 180 -1.04 18.52 -15.64
C LEU A 180 -1.15 18.74 -14.13
N TYR A 181 -1.52 17.67 -13.44
CA TYR A 181 -1.60 17.59 -11.99
C TYR A 181 -0.62 16.56 -11.46
N ARG A 182 0.11 16.91 -10.40
CA ARG A 182 0.84 15.93 -9.59
C ARG A 182 -0.09 15.50 -8.47
N ILE A 183 -0.23 14.20 -8.28
CA ILE A 183 -1.02 13.63 -7.20
C ILE A 183 -0.07 12.82 -6.34
N ASP A 184 0.01 13.14 -5.05
CA ASP A 184 0.74 12.38 -4.06
C ASP A 184 -0.23 11.82 -3.02
N CYS A 185 -0.12 10.53 -2.76
CA CYS A 185 -0.97 9.81 -1.82
C CYS A 185 -0.08 9.10 -0.80
N TYR A 186 -0.33 9.34 0.49
CA TYR A 186 0.41 8.76 1.59
C TYR A 186 -0.54 8.00 2.52
N ALA A 187 -0.52 6.68 2.42
CA ALA A 187 -1.28 5.77 3.26
C ALA A 187 -0.52 5.45 4.55
N ARG A 188 -1.20 5.53 5.69
CA ARG A 188 -0.69 5.12 7.01
C ARG A 188 -1.76 4.37 7.78
N THR A 189 -1.34 3.46 8.65
CA THR A 189 -2.29 2.81 9.57
C THR A 189 -2.90 3.83 10.54
N THR A 190 -4.19 3.68 10.84
CA THR A 190 -4.93 4.58 11.76
C THR A 190 -4.36 4.61 13.18
N SER A 191 -3.62 3.56 13.57
CA SER A 191 -2.94 3.45 14.87
C SER A 191 -1.60 4.18 14.94
N GLY A 192 -1.18 4.88 13.87
CA GLY A 192 0.09 5.61 13.83
C GLY A 192 1.34 4.73 13.72
N ALA A 193 1.17 3.41 13.48
CA ALA A 193 2.27 2.49 13.30
C ALA A 193 2.91 2.65 11.91
N ALA A 194 4.24 2.53 11.88
CA ALA A 194 5.21 2.87 10.82
C ALA A 194 5.06 2.16 9.45
N THR A 195 3.92 1.55 9.14
CA THR A 195 3.62 1.07 7.79
C THR A 195 3.05 2.23 6.99
N ALA A 196 3.90 2.79 6.12
CA ALA A 196 3.52 3.81 5.17
C ALA A 196 3.63 3.29 3.73
N GLY A 197 2.56 3.47 2.95
CA GLY A 197 2.58 3.32 1.51
C GLY A 197 2.52 4.71 0.88
N ARG A 198 3.41 5.02 -0.06
CA ARG A 198 3.36 6.29 -0.78
C ARG A 198 3.36 6.02 -2.27
N ILE A 199 2.50 6.73 -3.00
CA ILE A 199 2.48 6.71 -4.45
C ILE A 199 2.29 8.13 -4.95
N THR A 200 3.12 8.50 -5.92
CA THR A 200 3.02 9.77 -6.62
C THR A 200 2.84 9.47 -8.11
N GLY A 201 1.92 10.20 -8.75
CA GLY A 201 1.65 10.07 -10.17
C GLY A 201 1.37 11.42 -10.81
N VAL A 202 1.58 11.53 -12.11
CA VAL A 202 1.24 12.74 -12.87
C VAL A 202 0.09 12.45 -13.82
N TYR A 203 -0.95 13.26 -13.74
CA TYR A 203 -2.19 13.11 -14.51
C TYR A 203 -2.39 14.31 -15.41
N ALA A 204 -2.73 14.04 -16.67
CA ALA A 204 -3.10 15.04 -17.65
C ALA A 204 -4.63 15.05 -17.79
N CYS A 205 -5.27 16.14 -17.38
CA CYS A 205 -6.71 16.33 -17.44
C CYS A 205 -7.08 17.39 -18.48
N VAL A 206 -8.14 17.15 -19.25
CA VAL A 206 -8.70 18.21 -20.10
C VAL A 206 -9.36 19.28 -19.23
N ALA A 207 -9.27 20.55 -19.64
CA ALA A 207 -9.85 21.67 -18.88
C ALA A 207 -11.37 21.56 -18.66
N THR A 208 -12.08 20.76 -19.47
CA THR A 208 -13.51 20.45 -19.30
C THR A 208 -13.79 19.41 -18.21
N GLY A 209 -12.76 18.74 -17.68
CA GLY A 209 -12.89 17.68 -16.67
C GLY A 209 -13.47 16.36 -17.17
N GLU A 210 -13.68 16.19 -18.49
CA GLU A 210 -14.28 14.96 -19.05
C GLU A 210 -13.33 13.76 -19.02
N THR A 211 -12.02 14.00 -19.15
CA THR A 211 -11.01 12.93 -19.17
C THR A 211 -9.77 13.35 -18.39
N CYS A 212 -9.22 12.40 -17.65
CA CYS A 212 -7.92 12.51 -16.98
C CYS A 212 -7.15 11.21 -17.27
N GLN A 213 -5.95 11.33 -17.81
CA GLN A 213 -5.11 10.19 -18.15
C GLN A 213 -3.79 10.28 -17.39
N ARG A 214 -3.36 9.15 -16.82
CA ARG A 214 -2.06 9.06 -16.18
C ARG A 214 -0.96 9.16 -17.24
N GLN A 215 0.03 10.01 -17.00
CA GLN A 215 1.21 10.16 -17.85
C GLN A 215 2.38 9.31 -17.34
N ILE A 216 2.59 9.31 -16.02
CA ILE A 216 3.71 8.65 -15.33
C ILE A 216 3.21 8.13 -13.97
#